data_AF-A0ABD2LIY7-F1
#
_entry.id   AF-A0ABD2LIY7-F1
#
_cell.length_a   1.000
_cell.length_b   1.000
_cell.length_c   1.000
_cell.angle_alpha   90.00
_cell.angle_beta   90.00
_cell.angle_gamma   90.00
#
_symmetry.space_group_name_H-M   'P 1'
#
loop_
_entity.id
_entity.type
_entity.pdbx_description
1 polymer ?
#
loop_
_entity_poly.entity_id
_entity_poly.type
_entity_poly.pdbx_seq_one_letter_code
_entity_poly.pdbx_strand_id
1 'polypeptide(L)'
;MNETANKTFYLAFKDVHPSWSLIGCALIYGLITTLGIILNSSVILVTLLTKSFRGTVNYLLALCSLFDLVHQTGHFLFVYTAFSGQNFIEFRLAAKILFIPVIGIGGITPTMLFTGIDRLIGIAFSEIHDKLKTRLYLAMITVISASFGCLFAVLNCQQAKQNDGLMVTGSYTDTLKVCRPLIRSIVALFAPFFGLSP
;
A
#
# COMPACT_ATOMS: atom_id res chain seq x y z
N MET A 1 5.38 7.51 16.82
CA MET A 1 5.12 6.58 17.94
C MET A 1 6.44 6.26 18.64
N ASN A 2 6.46 6.49 19.95
CA ASN A 2 7.64 6.43 20.83
C ASN A 2 8.01 4.95 21.13
N GLU A 3 9.30 4.62 21.21
CA GLU A 3 9.79 3.24 21.40
C GLU A 3 9.22 2.58 22.67
N THR A 4 9.05 3.38 23.73
CA THR A 4 8.43 3.00 24.99
C THR A 4 7.00 2.50 24.82
N ALA A 5 6.20 3.13 23.95
CA ALA A 5 4.80 2.75 23.72
C ALA A 5 4.68 1.38 23.03
N ASN A 6 5.58 1.07 22.09
CA ASN A 6 5.63 -0.25 21.45
C ASN A 6 5.99 -1.34 22.47
N LYS A 7 6.93 -1.05 23.37
CA LYS A 7 7.35 -1.99 24.41
C LYS A 7 6.22 -2.28 25.40
N THR A 8 5.49 -1.25 25.83
CA THR A 8 4.32 -1.41 26.70
C THR A 8 3.21 -2.18 26.02
N PHE A 9 2.90 -1.90 24.75
CA PHE A 9 1.92 -2.65 23.97
C PHE A 9 2.31 -4.12 23.82
N TYR A 10 3.54 -4.39 23.42
CA TYR A 10 4.04 -5.76 23.29
C TYR A 10 3.93 -6.53 24.61
N LEU A 11 4.40 -5.94 25.72
CA LEU A 11 4.33 -6.57 27.03
C LEU A 11 2.89 -6.80 27.50
N ALA A 12 1.94 -5.92 27.12
CA ALA A 12 0.53 -6.06 27.49
C ALA A 12 -0.20 -7.19 26.76
N PHE A 13 0.23 -7.55 25.54
CA PHE A 13 -0.48 -8.51 24.69
C PHE A 13 0.29 -9.80 24.39
N LYS A 14 1.59 -9.89 24.72
CA LYS A 14 2.41 -11.07 24.40
C LYS A 14 1.95 -12.36 25.08
N ASP A 15 1.43 -12.27 26.31
CA ASP A 15 1.01 -13.42 27.12
C ASP A 15 -0.53 -13.53 27.21
N VAL A 16 -1.26 -12.60 26.60
CA VAL A 16 -2.73 -12.54 26.61
C VAL A 16 -3.27 -13.31 25.41
N HIS A 17 -3.49 -14.60 25.60
CA HIS A 17 -4.16 -15.43 24.60
C HIS A 17 -5.68 -15.26 24.68
N PRO A 18 -6.37 -15.46 23.54
CA PRO A 18 -6.72 -14.41 22.59
C PRO A 18 -7.19 -13.10 23.23
N SER A 19 -6.64 -11.97 22.79
CA SER A 19 -7.10 -10.66 23.24
C SER A 19 -8.34 -10.20 22.46
N TRP A 20 -9.47 -10.06 23.17
CA TRP A 20 -10.71 -9.55 22.59
C TRP A 20 -10.57 -8.18 21.91
N SER A 21 -9.67 -7.32 22.40
CA SER A 21 -9.39 -6.02 21.79
C SER A 21 -8.69 -6.17 20.43
N LEU A 22 -7.69 -7.05 20.33
CA LEU A 22 -7.01 -7.33 19.05
C LEU A 22 -7.95 -8.01 18.05
N ILE A 23 -8.76 -8.96 18.50
CA ILE A 23 -9.77 -9.62 17.67
C ILE A 23 -10.81 -8.61 17.16
N GLY A 24 -11.28 -7.70 18.02
CA GLY A 24 -12.21 -6.64 17.63
C GLY A 24 -11.64 -5.74 16.53
N CYS A 25 -10.40 -5.29 16.68
CA CYS A 25 -9.71 -4.53 15.63
C CYS A 25 -9.53 -5.36 14.35
N ALA A 26 -9.07 -6.60 14.46
CA ALA A 26 -8.89 -7.50 13.33
C ALA A 26 -10.19 -7.73 12.56
N LEU A 27 -11.32 -7.90 13.24
CA LEU A 27 -12.63 -8.04 12.60
C LEU A 27 -13.02 -6.80 11.80
N ILE A 28 -12.86 -5.61 12.38
CA ILE A 28 -13.16 -4.35 11.67
C ILE A 28 -12.27 -4.23 10.42
N TYR A 29 -10.97 -4.49 10.55
CA TYR A 29 -10.05 -4.49 9.42
C TYR A 29 -10.44 -5.52 8.36
N GLY A 30 -10.82 -6.74 8.76
CA GLY A 30 -11.26 -7.80 7.87
C GLY A 30 -12.53 -7.44 7.10
N LEU A 31 -13.51 -6.80 7.75
CA LEU A 31 -14.73 -6.33 7.10
C LEU A 31 -14.46 -5.23 6.08
N ILE A 32 -13.67 -4.21 6.46
CA ILE A 32 -13.26 -3.13 5.55
C ILE A 32 -12.49 -3.69 4.35
N THR A 33 -11.57 -4.63 4.60
CA THR A 33 -10.79 -5.30 3.55
C THR A 33 -11.69 -6.06 2.59
N THR A 34 -12.65 -6.83 3.11
CA THR A 34 -13.57 -7.62 2.30
C THR A 34 -14.44 -6.74 1.41
N LEU A 35 -14.99 -5.65 1.97
CA LEU A 35 -15.73 -4.64 1.20
C LEU A 35 -14.83 -3.99 0.14
N GLY A 36 -13.60 -3.64 0.51
CA GLY A 36 -12.60 -3.11 -0.40
C GLY A 36 -12.34 -4.04 -1.59
N ILE A 37 -12.23 -5.35 -1.34
CA ILE A 37 -11.97 -6.35 -2.39
C ILE A 37 -13.16 -6.40 -3.37
N ILE A 38 -14.38 -6.42 -2.85
CA ILE A 38 -15.60 -6.46 -3.68
C ILE A 38 -15.70 -5.22 -4.55
N LEU A 39 -15.51 -4.03 -3.96
CA LEU A 39 -15.65 -2.75 -4.67
C LEU A 39 -14.54 -2.55 -5.71
N ASN A 40 -13.28 -2.84 -5.37
CA ASN A 40 -12.17 -2.72 -6.32
C ASN A 40 -12.26 -3.75 -7.45
N SER A 41 -12.70 -4.98 -7.16
CA SER A 41 -12.97 -5.98 -8.20
C SER A 41 -14.06 -5.50 -9.16
N SER A 42 -15.10 -4.85 -8.63
CA SER A 42 -16.19 -4.30 -9.45
C SER A 42 -15.70 -3.22 -10.42
N VAL A 43 -14.82 -2.31 -9.98
CA VAL A 43 -14.21 -1.28 -10.84
C VAL A 43 -13.42 -1.92 -11.99
N ILE A 44 -12.60 -2.92 -11.69
CA ILE A 44 -11.82 -3.64 -12.71
C ILE A 44 -12.74 -4.35 -13.70
N LEU A 45 -13.75 -5.09 -13.20
CA LEU A 45 -14.69 -5.83 -14.04
C LEU A 45 -15.46 -4.90 -14.98
N VAL A 46 -16.01 -3.79 -14.47
CA VAL A 46 -16.74 -2.81 -15.29
C VAL A 46 -15.83 -2.20 -16.36
N THR A 47 -14.58 -1.90 -16.01
CA THR A 47 -13.60 -1.35 -16.97
C THR A 47 -13.23 -2.34 -18.08
N LEU A 48 -13.16 -3.64 -17.77
CA LEU A 48 -12.86 -4.68 -18.76
C LEU A 48 -14.06 -4.98 -19.67
N LEU A 49 -15.27 -5.05 -19.09
CA LEU A 49 -16.50 -5.44 -19.79
C LEU A 49 -17.05 -4.32 -20.68
N THR A 50 -17.01 -3.07 -20.23
CA THR A 50 -17.66 -1.98 -20.95
C THR A 50 -16.68 -1.28 -21.91
N LYS A 51 -16.87 -1.49 -23.22
CA LYS A 51 -16.02 -0.91 -24.27
C LYS A 51 -15.97 0.63 -24.25
N SER A 52 -17.04 1.31 -23.85
CA SER A 52 -17.04 2.79 -23.75
C SER A 52 -16.19 3.31 -22.59
N PHE A 53 -15.81 2.45 -21.63
CA PHE A 53 -14.97 2.82 -20.49
C PHE A 53 -13.47 2.62 -20.75
N ARG A 54 -13.02 2.41 -21.99
CA ARG A 54 -11.59 2.19 -22.31
C ARG A 54 -10.76 3.47 -22.47
N GLY A 55 -11.19 4.56 -21.84
CA GLY A 55 -10.42 5.81 -21.78
C GLY A 55 -9.22 5.72 -20.82
N THR A 56 -8.26 6.63 -20.98
CA THR A 56 -7.03 6.71 -20.17
C THR A 56 -7.32 6.74 -18.66
N VAL A 57 -8.24 7.60 -18.24
CA VAL A 57 -8.64 7.75 -16.82
C VAL A 57 -9.19 6.45 -16.24
N ASN A 58 -10.06 5.76 -16.97
CA ASN A 58 -10.68 4.53 -16.48
C ASN A 58 -9.68 3.39 -16.39
N TYR A 59 -8.72 3.31 -17.32
CA TYR A 59 -7.60 2.38 -17.20
C TYR A 59 -6.78 2.66 -15.94
N LEU A 60 -6.43 3.93 -15.67
CA LEU A 60 -5.65 4.30 -14.49
C LEU A 60 -6.40 4.01 -13.19
N LEU A 61 -7.73 4.21 -13.17
CA LEU A 61 -8.58 3.81 -12.05
C LEU A 61 -8.58 2.28 -11.86
N ALA A 62 -8.71 1.51 -12.93
CA ALA A 62 -8.66 0.05 -12.85
C ALA A 62 -7.27 -0.45 -12.41
N LEU A 63 -6.19 0.20 -12.85
CA LEU A 63 -4.84 -0.10 -12.41
C LEU A 63 -4.65 0.22 -10.91
N CYS A 64 -5.19 1.34 -10.43
CA CYS A 64 -5.18 1.68 -9.01
C CYS A 64 -5.94 0.63 -8.20
N SER A 65 -7.16 0.27 -8.65
CA SER A 65 -7.96 -0.78 -8.02
C SER A 65 -7.27 -2.15 -8.03
N LEU A 66 -6.48 -2.47 -9.07
CA LEU A 66 -5.68 -3.69 -9.10
C LEU A 66 -4.61 -3.70 -8.01
N PHE A 67 -3.89 -2.59 -7.83
CA PHE A 67 -2.92 -2.45 -6.75
C PHE A 67 -3.59 -2.48 -5.37
N ASP A 68 -4.77 -1.88 -5.22
CA ASP A 68 -5.59 -1.96 -4.01
C ASP A 68 -6.00 -3.39 -3.68
N LEU A 69 -6.39 -4.21 -4.67
CA LEU A 69 -6.69 -5.63 -4.45
C LEU A 69 -5.48 -6.39 -3.92
N VAL A 70 -4.32 -6.20 -4.57
CA VAL A 70 -3.07 -6.84 -4.14
C VAL A 70 -2.72 -6.42 -2.72
N HIS A 71 -2.82 -5.13 -2.40
CA HIS A 71 -2.62 -4.61 -1.05
C HIS A 71 -3.60 -5.20 -0.03
N GLN A 72 -4.88 -5.29 -0.36
CA GLN A 72 -5.89 -5.75 0.59
C GLN A 72 -5.66 -7.21 1.03
N THR A 73 -5.05 -8.05 0.19
CA THR A 73 -4.71 -9.42 0.59
C THR A 73 -3.78 -9.51 1.81
N GLY A 74 -2.97 -8.48 2.08
CA GLY A 74 -2.06 -8.49 3.23
C GLY A 74 -2.74 -8.26 4.57
N HIS A 75 -3.94 -7.64 4.60
CA HIS A 75 -4.67 -7.41 5.85
C HIS A 75 -5.11 -8.71 6.53
N PHE A 76 -5.28 -9.80 5.75
CA PHE A 76 -5.63 -11.10 6.30
C PHE A 76 -4.53 -11.70 7.19
N LEU A 77 -3.27 -11.26 7.07
CA LEU A 77 -2.21 -11.69 7.98
C LEU A 77 -2.45 -11.20 9.41
N PHE A 78 -2.87 -9.93 9.57
CA PHE A 78 -3.23 -9.39 10.87
C PHE A 78 -4.44 -10.12 11.45
N VAL A 79 -5.45 -10.39 10.62
CA VAL A 79 -6.64 -11.17 11.02
C VAL A 79 -6.22 -12.55 11.53
N TYR A 80 -5.45 -13.29 10.73
CA TYR A 80 -4.95 -14.61 11.11
C TYR A 80 -4.16 -14.57 12.42
N THR A 81 -3.25 -13.60 12.56
CA THR A 81 -2.38 -13.48 13.73
C THR A 81 -3.19 -13.20 15.01
N ALA A 82 -4.23 -12.35 14.93
CA ALA A 82 -5.13 -12.07 16.05
C ALA A 82 -6.00 -13.28 16.44
N PHE A 83 -6.55 -14.02 15.46
CA PHE A 83 -7.39 -15.19 15.73
C PHE A 83 -6.61 -16.42 16.17
N SER A 84 -5.35 -16.57 15.74
CA SER A 84 -4.48 -17.68 16.14
C SER A 84 -4.07 -17.64 17.62
N GLY A 85 -4.26 -16.49 18.30
CA GLY A 85 -3.83 -16.28 19.67
C GLY A 85 -2.32 -16.09 19.84
N GLN A 86 -1.53 -16.12 18.75
CA GLN A 86 -0.10 -15.79 18.79
C GLN A 86 0.13 -14.28 18.97
N ASN A 87 -0.80 -13.43 18.52
CA ASN A 87 -0.82 -11.95 18.57
C ASN A 87 0.37 -11.23 17.89
N PHE A 88 1.54 -11.87 17.84
CA PHE A 88 2.76 -11.36 17.25
C PHE A 88 3.48 -12.46 16.46
N ILE A 89 4.09 -12.06 15.36
CA ILE A 89 4.94 -12.87 14.49
C ILE A 89 6.26 -12.15 14.27
N GLU A 90 7.30 -12.92 13.92
CA GLU A 90 8.60 -12.35 13.60
C GLU A 90 8.51 -11.45 12.35
N PHE A 91 9.12 -10.28 12.41
CA PHE A 91 9.06 -9.30 11.32
C PHE A 91 9.61 -9.85 10.00
N ARG A 92 10.65 -10.70 10.02
CA ARG A 92 11.16 -11.35 8.81
C ARG A 92 10.15 -12.28 8.16
N LEU A 93 9.40 -13.02 8.96
CA LEU A 93 8.32 -13.87 8.46
C LEU A 93 7.19 -13.02 7.90
N ALA A 94 6.76 -12.01 8.64
CA ALA A 94 5.74 -11.06 8.19
C ALA A 94 6.12 -10.39 6.87
N ALA A 95 7.35 -9.91 6.73
CA ALA A 95 7.83 -9.25 5.51
C ALA A 95 7.88 -10.20 4.30
N LYS A 96 8.15 -11.50 4.50
CA LYS A 96 8.07 -12.51 3.43
C LYS A 96 6.63 -12.75 2.99
N ILE A 97 5.71 -12.91 3.93
CA ILE A 97 4.28 -13.13 3.65
C ILE A 97 3.67 -11.88 2.97
N LEU A 98 4.01 -10.69 3.47
CA LEU A 98 3.53 -9.41 2.96
C LEU A 98 4.29 -8.91 1.73
N PHE A 99 5.20 -9.67 1.13
CA PHE A 99 5.99 -9.19 -0.01
C PHE A 99 5.13 -8.71 -1.18
N ILE A 100 4.27 -9.58 -1.71
CA ILE A 100 3.34 -9.23 -2.80
C ILE A 100 2.34 -8.15 -2.37
N PRO A 101 1.69 -8.27 -1.20
CA PRO A 101 0.80 -7.22 -0.73
C PRO A 101 1.46 -5.84 -0.53
N VAL A 102 2.76 -5.76 -0.23
CA VAL A 102 3.52 -4.51 -0.12
C VAL A 102 3.84 -3.90 -1.51
N ILE A 103 3.95 -4.71 -2.56
CA ILE A 103 4.00 -4.19 -3.94
C ILE A 103 2.70 -3.44 -4.26
N GLY A 104 1.56 -3.97 -3.82
CA GLY A 104 0.24 -3.32 -3.94
C GLY A 104 0.26 -1.90 -3.41
N ILE A 105 0.56 -1.72 -2.11
CA ILE A 105 0.54 -0.38 -1.50
C ILE A 105 1.53 0.59 -2.15
N GLY A 106 2.73 0.09 -2.49
CA GLY A 106 3.72 0.89 -3.19
C GLY A 106 3.25 1.29 -4.59
N GLY A 107 2.51 0.44 -5.31
CA GLY A 107 1.97 0.74 -6.64
C GLY A 107 0.79 1.73 -6.63
N ILE A 108 0.01 1.80 -5.55
CA ILE A 108 -1.12 2.74 -5.40
C ILE A 108 -0.62 4.19 -5.49
N THR A 109 0.41 4.54 -4.73
CA THR A 109 0.89 5.94 -4.61
C THR A 109 1.24 6.59 -5.95
N PRO A 110 2.14 6.04 -6.78
CA PRO A 110 2.46 6.61 -8.09
C PRO A 110 1.25 6.55 -9.05
N THR A 111 0.46 5.48 -9.02
CA THR A 111 -0.72 5.37 -9.90
C THR A 111 -1.75 6.44 -9.59
N MET A 112 -2.01 6.72 -8.32
CA MET A 112 -2.94 7.77 -7.89
C MET A 112 -2.41 9.16 -8.27
N LEU A 113 -1.11 9.40 -8.12
CA LEU A 113 -0.45 10.63 -8.57
C LEU A 113 -0.62 10.85 -10.07
N PHE A 114 -0.29 9.84 -10.88
CA PHE A 114 -0.44 9.92 -12.35
C PHE A 114 -1.90 10.04 -12.78
N THR A 115 -2.84 9.43 -12.07
CA THR A 115 -4.28 9.62 -12.31
C THR A 115 -4.68 11.09 -12.09
N GLY A 116 -4.17 11.72 -11.04
CA GLY A 116 -4.38 13.15 -10.80
C GLY A 116 -3.78 14.03 -11.90
N ILE A 117 -2.54 13.72 -12.33
CA ILE A 117 -1.86 14.43 -13.42
C ILE A 117 -2.62 14.27 -14.75
N ASP A 118 -3.07 13.06 -15.10
CA ASP A 118 -3.84 12.79 -16.32
C ASP A 118 -5.12 13.63 -16.38
N ARG A 119 -5.84 13.73 -15.25
CA ARG A 119 -7.03 14.59 -15.14
C ARG A 119 -6.70 16.07 -15.29
N LEU A 120 -5.61 16.53 -14.68
CA LEU A 120 -5.20 17.93 -14.78
C LEU A 120 -4.80 18.29 -16.22
N ILE A 121 -4.04 17.42 -16.89
CA ILE A 121 -3.64 17.62 -18.29
C ILE A 121 -4.86 17.59 -19.22
N GLY A 122 -5.79 16.65 -19.01
CA GLY A 122 -7.01 16.57 -19.81
C GLY A 122 -7.88 17.83 -19.73
N ILE A 123 -7.89 18.51 -18.58
CA ILE A 123 -8.65 19.76 -18.37
C ILE A 123 -7.87 20.99 -18.87
N ALA A 124 -6.59 21.10 -18.52
CA ALA A 124 -5.78 22.30 -18.80
C ALA A 124 -5.24 22.35 -20.23
N PHE A 125 -4.99 21.18 -20.85
CA PHE A 125 -4.30 21.05 -22.14
C PHE A 125 -4.90 19.94 -23.00
N SER A 126 -6.21 19.99 -23.28
CA SER A 126 -6.92 18.93 -24.01
C SER A 126 -6.31 18.63 -25.38
N GLU A 127 -5.85 19.66 -26.12
CA GLU A 127 -5.22 19.49 -27.45
C GLU A 127 -3.92 18.68 -27.41
N ILE A 128 -3.18 18.74 -26.29
CA ILE A 128 -1.96 17.96 -26.08
C ILE A 128 -2.34 16.53 -25.66
N HIS A 129 -3.37 16.38 -24.83
CA HIS A 129 -3.87 15.09 -24.36
C HIS A 129 -4.33 14.21 -25.52
N ASP A 130 -5.03 14.78 -26.50
CA ASP A 130 -5.52 14.07 -27.70
C ASP A 130 -4.40 13.56 -28.61
N LYS A 131 -3.22 14.18 -28.56
CA LYS A 131 -2.06 13.80 -29.39
C LYS A 131 -1.19 12.71 -28.74
N LEU A 132 -1.45 12.35 -27.48
CA LEU A 132 -0.66 11.34 -26.77
C LEU A 132 -0.94 9.93 -27.30
N LYS A 133 0.13 9.13 -27.45
CA LYS A 133 0.01 7.70 -27.74
C LYS A 133 -0.46 6.97 -26.49
N THR A 134 -1.77 6.87 -26.29
CA THR A 134 -2.43 6.34 -25.08
C THR A 134 -1.84 5.02 -24.60
N ARG A 135 -1.60 4.06 -25.50
CA ARG A 135 -1.05 2.74 -25.12
C ARG A 135 0.35 2.83 -24.51
N LEU A 136 1.23 3.62 -25.10
CA LEU A 136 2.60 3.79 -24.60
C LEU A 136 2.61 4.57 -23.28
N TYR A 137 1.80 5.62 -23.21
CA TYR A 137 1.61 6.42 -22.00
C TYR A 137 1.17 5.57 -20.81
N LEU A 138 0.10 4.78 -20.99
CA LEU A 138 -0.42 3.88 -19.97
C LEU A 138 0.57 2.78 -19.59
N ALA A 139 1.25 2.18 -20.58
CA ALA A 139 2.26 1.17 -20.32
C ALA A 139 3.43 1.72 -19.46
N MET A 140 3.90 2.93 -19.74
CA MET A 140 4.94 3.58 -18.94
C MET A 140 4.49 3.80 -17.50
N ILE A 141 3.27 4.30 -17.28
CA ILE A 141 2.73 4.50 -15.92
C ILE A 141 2.66 3.16 -15.18
N THR A 142 2.14 2.12 -15.82
CA THR A 142 2.08 0.78 -15.21
C THR A 142 3.45 0.26 -14.80
N VAL A 143 4.46 0.40 -15.67
CA VAL A 143 5.84 -0.03 -15.37
C VAL A 143 6.44 0.79 -14.23
N ILE A 144 6.27 2.11 -14.23
CA ILE A 144 6.77 2.98 -13.16
C ILE A 144 6.13 2.61 -11.82
N SER A 145 4.80 2.47 -11.79
CA SER A 145 4.06 2.11 -10.58
C SER A 145 4.44 0.74 -10.04
N ALA A 146 4.53 -0.27 -10.91
CA ALA A 146 4.97 -1.60 -10.51
C ALA A 146 6.42 -1.60 -10.00
N SER A 147 7.32 -0.86 -10.66
CA SER A 147 8.72 -0.75 -10.24
C SER A 147 8.86 -0.08 -8.88
N PHE A 148 8.09 0.98 -8.61
CA PHE A 148 8.06 1.63 -7.30
C PHE A 148 7.48 0.70 -6.23
N GLY A 149 6.43 -0.07 -6.54
CA GLY A 149 5.91 -1.13 -5.67
C GLY A 149 6.96 -2.20 -5.32
N CYS A 150 7.69 -2.69 -6.32
CA CYS A 150 8.79 -3.65 -6.12
C CYS A 150 9.90 -3.06 -5.24
N LEU A 151 10.32 -1.82 -5.49
CA LEU A 151 11.31 -1.13 -4.66
C LEU A 151 10.82 -1.05 -3.21
N PHE A 152 9.56 -0.68 -3.00
CA PHE A 152 8.96 -0.59 -1.67
C PHE A 152 8.96 -1.93 -0.93
N ALA A 153 8.65 -3.03 -1.62
CA ALA A 153 8.70 -4.38 -1.07
C ALA A 153 10.13 -4.84 -0.73
N VAL A 154 11.12 -4.53 -1.58
CA VAL A 154 12.53 -4.84 -1.33
C VAL A 154 13.05 -4.08 -0.11
N LEU A 155 12.74 -2.79 0.01
CA LEU A 155 13.11 -1.97 1.17
C LEU A 155 12.48 -2.53 2.45
N ASN A 156 11.23 -3.00 2.38
CA ASN A 156 10.57 -3.65 3.51
C ASN A 156 11.31 -4.93 3.96
N CYS A 157 11.72 -5.78 3.01
CA CYS A 157 12.53 -6.96 3.33
C CYS A 157 13.91 -6.61 3.90
N GLN A 158 14.56 -5.56 3.40
CA GLN A 158 15.85 -5.09 3.95
C GLN A 158 15.68 -4.60 5.39
N GLN A 159 14.62 -3.86 5.68
CA GLN A 159 14.32 -3.40 7.04
C GLN A 159 14.05 -4.57 7.98
N ALA A 160 13.34 -5.60 7.51
CA ALA A 160 13.11 -6.81 8.29
C ALA A 160 14.40 -7.58 8.56
N LYS A 161 15.39 -7.53 7.66
CA LYS A 161 16.72 -8.09 7.91
C LYS A 161 17.48 -7.31 8.99
N GLN A 162 17.40 -5.98 8.97
CA GLN A 162 18.08 -5.09 9.93
C GLN A 162 17.48 -5.15 11.34
N ASN A 163 16.17 -5.38 11.46
CA ASN A 163 15.46 -5.46 12.73
C ASN A 163 15.18 -6.92 13.10
N ASP A 164 16.26 -7.71 13.19
CA ASP A 164 16.15 -9.13 13.55
C ASP A 164 15.55 -9.30 14.94
N GLY A 165 14.66 -10.28 15.11
CA GLY A 165 13.94 -10.53 16.36
C GLY A 165 12.84 -9.51 16.71
N LEU A 166 12.56 -8.52 15.85
CA LEU A 166 11.42 -7.63 16.06
C LEU A 166 10.10 -8.40 15.87
N MET A 167 9.24 -8.35 16.89
CA MET A 167 7.90 -8.93 16.86
C MET A 167 6.88 -7.89 16.38
N VAL A 168 6.03 -8.28 15.44
CA VAL A 168 5.00 -7.43 14.82
C VAL A 168 3.65 -8.12 14.84
N THR A 169 2.57 -7.35 14.79
CA THR A 169 1.21 -7.90 14.80
C THR A 169 0.81 -8.53 13.46
N GLY A 170 1.60 -8.31 12.41
CA GLY A 170 1.27 -8.67 11.04
C GLY A 170 0.40 -7.63 10.33
N SER A 171 0.14 -6.48 10.97
CA SER A 171 -0.49 -5.32 10.35
C SER A 171 0.48 -4.56 9.45
N TYR A 172 -0.04 -3.99 8.36
CA TYR A 172 0.72 -3.09 7.48
C TYR A 172 1.25 -1.83 8.15
N THR A 173 0.60 -1.39 9.23
CA THR A 173 1.09 -0.25 10.00
C THR A 173 2.44 -0.53 10.65
N ASP A 174 2.76 -1.81 10.89
CA ASP A 174 4.04 -2.22 11.46
C ASP A 174 5.17 -2.10 10.43
N THR A 175 4.85 -2.35 9.16
CA THR A 175 5.76 -2.20 8.01
C THR A 175 5.94 -0.74 7.58
N LEU A 176 4.99 0.17 7.86
CA LEU A 176 5.11 1.60 7.55
C LEU A 176 6.23 2.35 8.33
N LYS A 177 6.93 1.70 9.25
CA LYS A 177 8.19 2.23 9.81
C LYS A 177 9.27 2.43 8.72
N VAL A 178 9.16 1.72 7.59
CA VAL A 178 10.00 1.81 6.38
C VAL A 178 9.81 3.14 5.64
N CYS A 179 8.63 3.75 5.70
CA CYS A 179 8.36 5.02 5.00
C CYS A 179 9.08 6.22 5.62
N ARG A 180 9.52 6.15 6.89
CA ARG A 180 10.10 7.33 7.54
C ARG A 180 11.37 7.85 6.84
N PRO A 181 12.36 7.01 6.47
CA PRO A 181 13.50 7.45 5.67
C PRO A 181 13.14 7.80 4.23
N LEU A 182 12.26 7.07 3.54
CA LEU A 182 11.88 7.37 2.15
C LEU A 182 11.10 8.69 2.05
N ILE A 183 10.12 8.91 2.94
CA ILE A 183 9.40 10.18 3.07
C ILE A 183 10.38 11.29 3.46
N ARG A 184 11.33 11.05 4.38
CA ARG A 184 12.38 12.03 4.67
C ARG A 184 13.22 12.37 3.44
N SER A 185 13.61 11.39 2.63
CA SER A 185 14.39 11.62 1.41
C SER A 185 13.59 12.37 0.36
N ILE A 186 12.31 12.04 0.16
CA ILE A 186 11.40 12.75 -0.76
C ILE A 186 11.16 14.17 -0.25
N VAL A 187 10.82 14.34 1.03
CA VAL A 187 10.65 15.65 1.66
C VAL A 187 11.95 16.46 1.58
N ALA A 188 13.12 15.86 1.78
CA ALA A 188 14.41 16.54 1.64
C ALA A 188 14.72 16.92 0.18
N LEU A 189 14.28 16.11 -0.79
CA LEU A 189 14.40 16.42 -2.22
C LEU A 189 13.53 17.62 -2.62
N PHE A 190 12.35 17.75 -2.00
CA PHE A 190 11.39 18.84 -2.25
C PHE A 190 11.49 20.02 -1.27
N ALA A 191 12.23 19.88 -0.16
CA ALA A 191 12.47 20.94 0.83
C ALA A 191 13.01 22.25 0.22
N PRO A 192 13.90 22.22 -0.80
CA PRO A 192 14.37 23.44 -1.46
C PRO A 192 13.25 24.17 -2.22
N PHE A 193 12.25 23.44 -2.72
CA PHE A 193 11.11 24.01 -3.45
C PHE A 193 10.07 24.66 -2.52
N PHE A 194 10.05 24.28 -1.23
CA PHE A 194 9.10 24.79 -0.23
C PHE A 194 9.73 25.74 0.79
N GLY A 195 11.01 26.10 0.64
CA GLY A 195 11.70 27.04 1.54
C GLY A 195 11.88 26.53 2.98
N LEU A 196 11.82 25.21 3.20
CA LEU A 196 12.04 24.58 4.50
C LEU A 196 13.54 24.30 4.67
N SER A 197 14.21 25.01 5.57
CA SER A 197 15.60 24.73 5.97
C SER A 197 15.67 23.38 6.72
N PRO A 198 16.77 22.60 6.56
CA PRO A 198 16.97 21.31 7.23
C PRO A 198 16.85 21.36 8.76
#